data_AF-A2C6N7-F1
#
_entry.id   AF-A2C6N7-F1
#
_cell.length_a   1.000
_cell.length_b   1.000
_cell.length_c   1.000
_cell.angle_alpha   90.00
_cell.angle_beta   90.00
_cell.angle_gamma   90.00
#
_symmetry.space_group_name_H-M   'P 1'
#
loop_
_entity.id
_entity.type
_entity.pdbx_description
1 polymer ?
#
loop_
_entity_poly.entity_id
_entity_poly.type
_entity_poly.pdbx_seq_one_letter_code
_entity_poly.pdbx_strand_id
1 'polypeptide(L)' 'MTFYSCFDQQGKEIARCQTHQEIEALRRMGRPIAEVREMSNEEAVVCSLTGSPSDFNEDV' A
#
# COMPACT_ATOMS: atom_id res chain seq x y z
N MET A 1 9.58 7.51 -4.46
CA MET A 1 8.95 6.19 -4.68
C MET A 1 7.50 6.46 -5.01
N THR A 2 6.96 5.82 -6.04
CA THR A 2 5.56 5.97 -6.45
C THR A 2 4.77 4.81 -5.87
N PHE A 3 3.61 5.09 -5.28
CA PHE A 3 2.71 4.05 -4.76
C PHE A 3 1.44 4.01 -5.60
N TYR A 4 0.79 2.86 -5.64
CA TYR A 4 -0.40 2.61 -6.45
C TYR A 4 -1.50 1.99 -5.60
N SER A 5 -2.70 2.56 -5.64
CA SER A 5 -3.90 1.93 -5.11
C SER A 5 -4.60 1.12 -6.20
N CYS A 6 -4.89 -0.14 -5.90
CA CYS A 6 -5.61 -1.06 -6.78
C CYS A 6 -7.05 -1.21 -6.30
N PHE A 7 -8.00 -1.09 -7.22
CA PHE A 7 -9.43 -1.15 -6.94
C PHE A 7 -10.12 -2.33 -7.63
N ASP A 8 -11.14 -2.87 -6.99
CA ASP A 8 -12.02 -3.88 -7.59
C ASP A 8 -13.10 -3.24 -8.50
N GLN A 9 -13.94 -4.08 -9.09
CA GLN A 9 -15.04 -3.68 -9.98
C GLN A 9 -16.10 -2.80 -9.29
N GLN A 10 -16.14 -2.78 -7.96
CA GLN A 10 -17.07 -1.96 -7.17
C GLN A 10 -16.43 -0.64 -6.72
N GLY A 11 -15.17 -0.38 -7.11
CA GLY A 11 -14.42 0.79 -6.70
C GLY A 11 -13.85 0.69 -5.28
N LYS A 12 -13.81 -0.51 -4.68
CA LYS A 12 -13.21 -0.72 -3.35
C LYS A 12 -11.69 -0.91 -3.50
N GLU A 13 -10.90 -0.22 -2.68
CA GLU A 13 -9.46 -0.46 -2.59
C GLU A 13 -9.20 -1.87 -2.05
N ILE A 14 -8.42 -2.67 -2.79
CA ILE A 14 -8.10 -4.05 -2.45
C ILE A 14 -6.61 -4.28 -2.16
N ALA A 15 -5.73 -3.38 -2.60
CA ALA A 15 -4.30 -3.43 -2.32
C ALA A 15 -3.61 -2.09 -2.60
N ARG A 16 -2.47 -1.87 -1.95
CA ARG A 16 -1.49 -0.83 -2.31
C ARG A 16 -0.19 -1.49 -2.73
N CYS A 17 0.40 -1.03 -3.83
CA CYS A 17 1.62 -1.57 -4.43
C CYS A 17 2.66 -0.47 -4.60
N GLN A 18 3.94 -0.82 -4.56
CA GLN A 18 5.05 0.11 -4.80
C GLN A 18 5.56 0.02 -6.25
N THR A 19 5.25 -1.09 -6.92
CA THR A 19 5.73 -1.37 -8.28
C THR A 19 4.64 -1.95 -9.16
N HIS A 20 4.80 -1.78 -10.47
CA HIS A 20 3.92 -2.43 -11.46
C HIS A 20 4.03 -3.97 -11.43
N GLN A 21 5.18 -4.52 -11.05
CA GLN A 21 5.35 -5.98 -10.94
C GLN A 21 4.48 -6.59 -9.84
N GLU A 22 4.31 -5.90 -8.70
CA GLU A 22 3.39 -6.34 -7.65
C GLU A 22 1.92 -6.32 -8.13
N ILE A 23 1.54 -5.32 -8.91
CA ILE A 23 0.21 -5.22 -9.53
C ILE A 23 -0.02 -6.41 -10.47
N GLU A 24 0.95 -6.77 -11.29
CA GLU A 24 0.86 -7.95 -12.16
C GLU A 24 0.76 -9.25 -11.37
N ALA A 25 1.52 -9.39 -10.28
CA ALA A 25 1.44 -10.55 -9.40
C ALA A 25 0.03 -10.68 -8.78
N LEU A 26 -0.56 -9.56 -8.31
CA LEU A 26 -1.94 -9.53 -7.82
C LEU A 26 -2.95 -9.98 -8.88
N ARG A 27 -2.80 -9.52 -10.14
CA ARG A 27 -3.66 -9.96 -11.26
C ARG A 27 -3.57 -11.47 -11.49
N ARG A 28 -2.35 -12.03 -11.45
CA ARG A 28 -2.12 -13.47 -11.66
C ARG A 28 -2.67 -14.34 -10.53
N MET A 29 -2.82 -13.80 -9.32
CA MET A 29 -3.46 -14.49 -8.19
C MET A 29 -5.00 -14.53 -8.29
N GLY A 30 -5.60 -14.04 -9.37
CA GLY A 30 -7.03 -14.15 -9.63
C GLY A 30 -7.89 -13.06 -8.99
N ARG A 31 -7.27 -11.96 -8.51
CA ARG A 31 -8.00 -10.76 -8.06
C ARG A 31 -8.21 -9.84 -9.27
N PRO A 32 -9.45 -9.61 -9.74
CA PRO A 32 -9.69 -8.70 -10.84
C PRO A 32 -9.47 -7.26 -10.37
N ILE A 33 -8.31 -6.70 -10.72
CA ILE A 33 -8.03 -5.27 -10.56
C ILE A 33 -8.73 -4.55 -11.71
N ALA A 34 -9.75 -3.76 -11.39
CA ALA A 34 -10.50 -2.96 -12.36
C ALA A 34 -9.79 -1.65 -12.66
N GLU A 35 -9.17 -1.03 -11.65
CA GLU A 35 -8.52 0.27 -11.76
C GLU A 35 -7.24 0.31 -10.92
N VAL A 36 -6.24 1.02 -11.42
CA VAL A 36 -5.00 1.35 -10.68
C VAL A 36 -4.85 2.86 -10.70
N ARG A 37 -4.70 3.47 -9.53
CA ARG A 37 -4.41 4.90 -9.38
C ARG A 37 -3.05 5.10 -8.76
N GLU A 38 -2.27 6.01 -9.33
CA GLU A 38 -1.07 6.51 -8.68
C GLU A 38 -1.48 7.34 -7.46
N MET A 39 -0.85 7.08 -6.32
CA MET A 39 -1.08 7.81 -5.08
C MET A 39 -0.33 9.13 -5.13
N SER A 40 -0.97 10.20 -4.66
CA SER A 40 -0.29 11.48 -4.46
C SER A 40 0.77 11.34 -3.35
N ASN A 41 1.81 12.19 -3.35
CA ASN A 41 2.86 12.15 -2.31
C ASN A 41 2.30 12.21 -0.88
N GLU A 42 1.21 12.95 -0.69
CA GLU A 42 0.52 13.08 0.61
C GLU A 42 -0.20 11.78 1.03
N GLU A 43 -0.68 10.98 0.07
CA GLU A 43 -1.35 9.70 0.32
C GLU A 43 -0.32 8.57 0.49
N ALA A 44 0.82 8.71 -0.17
CA ALA A 44 1.96 7.78 -0.14
C ALA A 44 2.73 7.78 1.19
N VAL A 45 2.36 8.64 2.15
CA VAL A 45 2.90 8.65 3.51
C VAL A 45 2.44 7.39 4.25
N VAL A 46 3.12 6.28 3.98
CA VAL A 46 3.18 5.16 4.93
C VAL A 46 4.03 5.68 6.09
N CYS A 47 3.47 5.73 7.31
CA CYS A 47 4.22 6.11 8.50
C CYS A 47 5.51 5.28 8.62
N SER A 48 6.62 5.80 8.12
CA SER A 48 7.95 5.30 8.42
C SER A 48 8.31 5.84 9.80
N LEU A 49 8.50 4.91 10.74
CA LEU A 49 8.80 5.09 12.18
C LEU A 49 7.57 5.16 13.09
N THR A 50 6.87 4.05 13.27
CA THR A 50 6.62 3.65 14.67
C THR A 50 7.93 3.02 15.15
N GLY A 51 8.61 3.70 16.07
CA GLY A 51 9.89 3.25 16.64
C GLY A 51 9.85 1.79 17.10
N SER A 52 11.04 1.20 17.25
CA SER A 52 11.10 -0.15 17.80
C SER A 52 10.47 -0.13 19.20
N PRO A 53 9.76 -1.19 19.65
CA PRO A 53 9.17 -1.24 21.00
C PRO A 53 10.17 -0.91 22.13
N SER A 54 11.47 -1.04 21.84
CA SER A 54 12.59 -0.71 22.73
C SER A 54 12.81 0.79 22.98
N ASP A 55 12.24 1.68 22.17
CA ASP A 55 12.27 3.14 22.41
C ASP A 55 11.27 3.58 23.50
N PHE A 56 10.40 2.67 23.96
CA PHE A 56 9.42 2.88 25.03
C PHE A 56 9.82 2.13 26.31
N ASN A 57 11.06 2.29 26.78
CA ASN A 57 11.39 1.97 28.17
C ASN A 57 11.33 3.27 28.99
N GLU A 58 10.13 3.72 29.32
CA GLU A 58 9.96 4.60 30.48
C GLU A 58 10.27 3.75 31.72
N ASP A 59 11.51 3.83 32.19
CA ASP A 59 11.86 3.47 33.57
C ASP A 59 10.97 4.30 34.51
N VAL A 60 9.93 3.64 35.04
CA VAL A 60 9.14 4.09 36.20
C VAL A 60 9.85 3.71 37.49
#